data_AF-A0A2N9B9X2-F1
#
_entry.id   AF-A0A2N9B9X2-F1
#
_cell.length_a   1.000
_cell.length_b   1.000
_cell.length_c   1.000
_cell.angle_alpha   90.00
_cell.angle_beta   90.00
_cell.angle_gamma   90.00
#
_symmetry.space_group_name_H-M   'P 1'
#
loop_
_entity.id
_entity.type
_entity.pdbx_description
1 polymer ?
#
loop_
_entity_poly.entity_id
_entity_poly.type
_entity_poly.pdbx_seq_one_letter_code
_entity_poly.pdbx_strand_id
1 'polypeptide(L)'
;MSTLAGLEGAELLDGVRRWLAESGAEPTPARVAQALREQGRVLGDAEVLGAATQLRSELVGSGPLEPLLADPSVTDVLVSAPDRVWVDRGGGLELTPVRFPDAAAVRRLAQRLAAVAGRRLDDARPWADARLPDGTRLHAVLPPVAVGCTCLSLRVVRPRAFTLGELVAAGTVPPGGDRVLRALLDARLSFLVSGGTGSGKTTLLSALLGLVGPDERIVLAEDSAELRPDHPHVVRLETRPANQEGAG
;
A
#
# COMPACT_ATOMS: atom_id res chain seq x y z
N MET A 1 18.32 -22.87 -8.13
CA MET A 1 17.03 -23.39 -7.63
C MET A 1 17.31 -24.28 -6.43
N SER A 2 16.57 -24.05 -5.34
CA SER A 2 16.49 -24.85 -4.10
C SER A 2 17.56 -24.58 -3.03
N THR A 3 17.26 -24.25 -1.77
CA THR A 3 16.01 -23.85 -1.08
C THR A 3 16.34 -23.35 0.34
N LEU A 4 15.97 -22.12 0.70
CA LEU A 4 15.65 -21.78 2.10
C LEU A 4 14.25 -22.27 2.51
N ALA A 5 13.53 -22.94 1.59
CA ALA A 5 12.17 -23.43 1.83
C ALA A 5 12.08 -24.76 2.60
N GLY A 6 13.21 -25.30 3.09
CA GLY A 6 13.26 -26.45 3.99
C GLY A 6 13.23 -26.05 5.47
N LEU A 7 12.96 -27.01 6.37
CA LEU A 7 12.95 -26.79 7.83
C LEU A 7 14.25 -26.15 8.34
N GLU A 8 15.41 -26.54 7.79
CA GLU A 8 16.72 -25.96 8.12
C GLU A 8 16.83 -24.48 7.69
N GLY A 9 16.19 -24.09 6.59
CA GLY A 9 16.17 -22.70 6.14
C GLY A 9 15.27 -21.81 6.99
N ALA A 10 14.15 -22.35 7.48
CA ALA A 10 13.25 -21.66 8.40
C ALA A 10 13.90 -21.41 9.77
N GLU A 11 14.57 -22.40 10.35
CA GLU A 11 15.30 -22.24 11.63
C GLU A 11 16.42 -21.20 11.51
N LEU A 12 17.09 -21.17 10.36
CA LEU A 12 18.19 -20.26 10.08
C LEU A 12 17.70 -18.81 9.92
N LEU A 13 16.57 -18.60 9.24
CA LEU A 13 15.93 -17.28 9.17
C LEU A 13 15.40 -16.80 10.54
N ASP A 14 14.89 -17.71 11.37
CA ASP A 14 14.44 -17.37 12.73
C ASP A 14 15.62 -16.98 13.64
N GLY A 15 16.77 -17.63 13.50
CA GLY A 15 18.01 -17.24 14.18
C GLY A 15 18.45 -15.83 13.80
N VAL A 16 18.50 -15.51 12.49
CA VAL A 16 18.86 -14.17 12.01
C VAL A 16 17.84 -13.12 12.45
N ARG A 17 16.55 -13.45 12.41
CA ARG A 17 15.47 -12.57 12.89
C ARG A 17 15.66 -12.20 14.36
N ARG A 18 15.98 -13.17 15.22
CA ARG A 18 16.20 -12.91 16.65
C ARG A 18 17.38 -11.97 16.87
N TRP A 19 18.48 -12.21 16.15
CA TRP A 19 19.67 -11.37 16.20
C TRP A 19 19.38 -9.91 15.77
N LEU A 20 18.63 -9.73 14.68
CA LEU A 20 18.24 -8.40 14.20
C LEU A 20 17.33 -7.66 15.20
N ALA A 21 16.41 -8.38 15.84
CA ALA A 21 15.54 -7.82 16.87
C ALA A 21 16.31 -7.38 18.12
N GLU A 22 17.30 -8.15 18.56
CA GLU A 22 18.16 -7.84 19.71
C GLU A 22 19.10 -6.67 19.44
N SER A 23 19.62 -6.56 18.21
CA SER A 23 20.53 -5.50 17.79
C SER A 23 19.83 -4.22 17.33
N GLY A 24 18.51 -4.25 17.13
CA GLY A 24 17.74 -3.13 16.59
C GLY A 24 18.13 -2.76 15.15
N ALA A 25 18.79 -3.66 14.42
CA ALA A 25 19.35 -3.40 13.10
C ALA A 25 18.35 -3.71 11.98
N GLU A 26 18.38 -2.91 10.91
CA GLU A 26 17.61 -3.22 9.71
C GLU A 26 18.16 -4.45 8.96
N PRO A 27 17.28 -5.26 8.34
CA PRO A 27 17.64 -6.49 7.60
C PRO A 27 18.29 -6.17 6.24
N THR A 28 19.48 -5.57 6.27
CA THR A 28 20.31 -5.34 5.08
C THR A 28 21.13 -6.59 4.73
N PRO A 29 21.57 -6.78 3.47
CA PRO A 29 22.42 -7.91 3.09
C PRO A 29 23.68 -8.03 3.95
N ALA A 30 24.30 -6.89 4.30
CA ALA A 30 25.48 -6.87 5.16
C ALA A 30 25.18 -7.36 6.58
N ARG A 31 24.04 -6.97 7.16
CA ARG A 31 23.63 -7.38 8.51
C ARG A 31 23.20 -8.83 8.57
N VAL A 32 22.50 -9.30 7.54
CA VAL A 32 22.14 -10.71 7.42
C VAL A 32 23.38 -11.57 7.26
N ALA A 33 24.34 -11.17 6.40
CA ALA A 33 25.62 -11.86 6.29
C ALA A 33 26.41 -11.89 7.61
N GLN A 34 26.35 -10.80 8.40
CA GLN A 34 26.97 -10.73 9.72
C GLN A 34 26.32 -11.72 10.69
N ALA A 35 24.99 -11.70 10.82
CA ALA A 35 24.26 -12.60 11.71
C ALA A 35 24.50 -14.08 11.37
N LEU A 36 24.54 -14.41 10.08
CA LEU A 36 24.83 -15.78 9.61
C LEU A 36 26.25 -16.22 9.98
N ARG A 37 27.24 -15.33 9.81
CA ARG A 37 28.62 -15.59 10.20
C ARG A 37 28.78 -15.81 11.70
N GLU A 38 28.11 -15.01 12.52
CA GLU A 38 28.11 -15.16 13.99
C GLU A 38 27.46 -16.48 14.44
N GLN A 39 26.55 -17.02 13.64
CA GLN A 39 25.95 -18.35 13.84
C GLN A 39 26.74 -19.50 13.20
N GLY A 40 27.97 -19.23 12.71
CA GLY A 40 28.87 -20.24 12.13
C GLY A 40 28.45 -20.74 10.74
N ARG A 41 27.59 -20.01 10.02
CA ARG A 41 27.07 -20.39 8.71
C ARG A 41 27.65 -19.48 7.62
N VAL A 42 28.08 -20.09 6.51
CA VAL A 42 28.53 -19.38 5.31
C VAL A 42 27.58 -19.73 4.16
N LEU A 43 26.85 -18.74 3.67
CA LEU A 43 25.98 -18.84 2.51
C LEU A 43 26.58 -18.03 1.34
N GLY A 44 26.22 -18.38 0.11
CA GLY A 44 26.63 -17.62 -1.07
C GLY A 44 25.92 -16.27 -1.15
N ASP A 45 26.50 -15.31 -1.90
CA ASP A 45 25.97 -13.94 -2.01
C ASP A 45 24.50 -13.89 -2.45
N ALA A 46 24.10 -14.75 -3.39
CA ALA A 46 22.71 -14.83 -3.85
C ALA A 46 21.74 -15.31 -2.74
N GLU A 47 22.17 -16.23 -1.88
CA GLU A 47 21.38 -16.75 -0.77
C GLU A 47 21.24 -15.71 0.33
N VAL A 48 22.34 -15.00 0.64
CA VAL A 48 22.33 -13.86 1.58
C VAL A 48 21.40 -12.76 1.08
N LEU A 49 21.45 -12.43 -0.22
CA LEU A 49 20.57 -11.42 -0.82
C LEU A 49 19.09 -11.84 -0.75
N GLY A 50 18.81 -13.13 -1.01
CA GLY A 50 17.48 -13.71 -0.86
C GLY A 50 16.97 -13.66 0.58
N ALA A 51 17.78 -14.10 1.54
CA ALA A 51 17.46 -14.06 2.97
C ALA A 51 17.22 -12.64 3.47
N ALA A 52 18.06 -11.67 3.06
CA ALA A 52 17.86 -10.27 3.42
C ALA A 52 16.59 -9.68 2.82
N THR A 53 16.27 -10.03 1.58
CA THR A 53 15.01 -9.59 0.94
C THR A 53 13.80 -10.18 1.65
N GLN A 54 13.84 -11.47 1.99
CA GLN A 54 12.77 -12.13 2.73
C GLN A 54 12.61 -11.55 4.15
N LEU A 55 13.71 -11.40 4.90
CA LEU A 55 13.68 -10.82 6.25
C LEU A 55 13.21 -9.37 6.23
N ARG A 56 13.63 -8.57 5.25
CA ARG A 56 13.13 -7.21 5.06
C ARG A 56 11.63 -7.20 4.80
N SER A 57 11.17 -8.06 3.89
CA SER A 57 9.74 -8.21 3.60
C SER A 57 8.95 -8.58 4.86
N GLU A 58 9.46 -9.49 5.68
CA GLU A 58 8.75 -9.97 6.86
C GLU A 58 8.82 -9.02 8.07
N LEU A 59 9.97 -8.36 8.29
CA LEU A 59 10.24 -7.53 9.47
C LEU A 59 9.82 -6.07 9.27
N VAL A 60 9.92 -5.55 8.06
CA VAL A 60 9.68 -4.13 7.74
C VAL A 60 8.58 -3.98 6.68
N GLY A 61 8.52 -4.90 5.73
CA GLY A 61 7.56 -4.90 4.63
C GLY A 61 6.20 -5.48 4.97
N SER A 62 5.42 -5.69 3.92
CA SER A 62 4.08 -6.26 3.94
C SER A 62 4.07 -7.79 3.91
N GLY A 63 5.25 -8.41 4.03
CA GLY A 63 5.46 -9.85 4.13
C GLY A 63 4.82 -10.61 2.96
N PRO A 64 3.95 -11.58 3.23
CA PRO A 64 3.34 -12.40 2.18
C PRO A 64 2.45 -11.62 1.21
N LEU A 65 2.09 -10.37 1.53
CA LEU A 65 1.30 -9.49 0.65
C LEU A 65 2.15 -8.71 -0.35
N GLU A 66 3.48 -8.68 -0.17
CA GLU A 66 4.37 -7.83 -0.98
C GLU A 66 4.32 -8.13 -2.48
N PRO A 67 4.26 -9.40 -2.95
CA PRO A 67 4.08 -9.70 -4.36
C PRO A 67 2.75 -9.19 -4.93
N LEU A 68 1.69 -9.14 -4.11
CA LEU A 68 0.39 -8.62 -4.52
C LEU A 68 0.42 -7.09 -4.64
N LEU A 69 1.05 -6.41 -3.66
CA LEU A 69 1.16 -4.95 -3.67
C LEU A 69 2.13 -4.44 -4.76
N ALA A 70 3.10 -5.25 -5.17
CA ALA A 70 4.03 -4.92 -6.25
C ALA A 70 3.41 -5.09 -7.65
N ASP A 71 2.29 -5.80 -7.77
CA ASP A 71 1.63 -6.02 -9.05
C ASP A 71 0.87 -4.74 -9.48
N PRO A 72 1.23 -4.11 -10.61
CA PRO A 72 0.67 -2.84 -11.04
C PRO A 72 -0.82 -2.91 -11.41
N SER A 73 -1.38 -4.12 -11.58
CA SER A 73 -2.81 -4.30 -11.83
C SER A 73 -3.63 -4.33 -10.54
N VAL A 74 -3.03 -4.57 -9.37
CA VAL A 74 -3.73 -4.58 -8.08
C VAL A 74 -4.07 -3.16 -7.64
N THR A 75 -5.32 -2.95 -7.26
CA THR A 75 -5.79 -1.69 -6.65
C THR A 75 -5.97 -1.84 -5.15
N ASP A 76 -6.40 -3.01 -4.70
CA ASP A 76 -6.76 -3.28 -3.32
C ASP A 76 -6.29 -4.70 -2.92
N VAL A 77 -5.77 -4.84 -1.70
CA VAL A 77 -5.48 -6.11 -1.04
C VAL A 77 -6.23 -6.15 0.28
N LEU A 78 -7.11 -7.13 0.47
CA LEU A 78 -7.92 -7.28 1.67
C LEU A 78 -7.58 -8.58 2.39
N VAL A 79 -7.44 -8.53 3.71
CA VAL A 79 -7.30 -9.73 4.55
C VAL A 79 -8.46 -9.76 5.54
N SER A 80 -9.22 -10.85 5.53
CA SER A 80 -10.37 -11.03 6.43
C SER A 80 -10.27 -12.30 7.29
N ALA A 81 -9.32 -13.17 6.98
CA ALA A 81 -8.93 -14.36 7.75
C ALA A 81 -7.53 -14.81 7.31
N PRO A 82 -6.83 -15.66 8.08
CA PRO A 82 -5.52 -16.19 7.67
C PRO A 82 -5.54 -16.88 6.31
N ASP A 83 -6.67 -17.50 5.96
CA ASP A 83 -6.91 -18.23 4.72
C ASP A 83 -7.74 -17.43 3.69
N ARG A 84 -8.06 -16.15 3.98
CA ARG A 84 -8.89 -15.29 3.13
C ARG A 84 -8.18 -13.97 2.84
N VAL A 85 -7.33 -14.01 1.81
CA VAL A 85 -6.67 -12.84 1.22
C VAL A 85 -7.27 -12.59 -0.16
N TRP A 86 -7.84 -11.41 -0.36
CA TRP A 86 -8.49 -10.99 -1.60
C TRP A 86 -7.70 -9.88 -2.28
N VAL A 87 -7.83 -9.79 -3.59
CA VAL A 87 -7.35 -8.65 -4.38
C VAL A 87 -8.46 -8.10 -5.26
N ASP A 88 -8.41 -6.81 -5.55
CA ASP A 88 -9.16 -6.20 -6.65
C ASP A 88 -8.17 -5.69 -7.71
N ARG A 89 -8.50 -5.91 -8.99
CA ARG A 89 -7.72 -5.47 -10.16
C ARG A 89 -8.52 -4.52 -11.07
N GLY A 90 -9.64 -4.01 -10.58
CA GLY A 90 -10.64 -3.24 -11.32
C GLY A 90 -11.81 -4.07 -11.84
N GLY A 91 -11.81 -5.39 -11.64
CA GLY A 91 -12.88 -6.32 -12.01
C GLY A 91 -13.76 -6.78 -10.85
N GLY A 92 -13.44 -6.36 -9.61
CA GLY A 92 -14.05 -6.86 -8.38
C GLY A 92 -13.11 -7.79 -7.61
N LEU A 93 -13.61 -8.31 -6.47
CA LEU A 93 -12.80 -9.07 -5.52
C LEU A 93 -12.54 -10.51 -5.98
N GLU A 94 -11.27 -10.90 -5.95
CA GLU A 94 -10.78 -12.22 -6.29
C GLU A 94 -10.00 -12.83 -5.11
N LEU A 95 -10.29 -14.08 -4.77
CA LEU A 95 -9.56 -14.78 -3.70
C LEU A 95 -8.18 -15.24 -4.22
N THR A 96 -7.14 -14.95 -3.44
CA THR A 96 -5.76 -15.31 -3.79
C THR A 96 -5.32 -16.62 -3.12
N PRO A 97 -4.22 -17.25 -3.62
CA PRO A 97 -3.62 -18.40 -2.94
C PRO A 97 -2.79 -18.03 -1.70
N VAL A 98 -2.60 -16.73 -1.41
CA VAL A 98 -1.79 -16.28 -0.27
C VAL A 98 -2.49 -16.66 1.04
N ARG A 99 -1.73 -17.24 1.97
CA ARG A 99 -2.22 -17.62 3.31
C ARG A 99 -1.24 -17.21 4.39
N PHE A 100 -1.78 -16.87 5.54
CA PHE A 100 -1.06 -16.67 6.78
C PHE A 100 -1.11 -17.96 7.61
N PRO A 101 -0.08 -18.23 8.44
CA PRO A 101 -0.05 -19.43 9.27
C PRO A 101 -1.16 -19.45 10.33
N ASP A 102 -1.49 -18.29 10.91
CA ASP A 102 -2.50 -18.14 11.96
C ASP A 102 -3.04 -16.70 12.05
N ALA A 103 -4.07 -16.51 12.88
CA ALA A 103 -4.66 -15.18 13.14
C ALA A 103 -3.69 -14.24 13.84
N ALA A 104 -2.75 -14.77 14.63
CA ALA A 104 -1.75 -13.97 15.32
C ALA A 104 -0.75 -13.35 14.32
N ALA A 105 -0.45 -14.02 13.21
CA ALA A 105 0.40 -13.51 12.14
C ALA A 105 -0.24 -12.33 11.41
N VAL A 106 -1.55 -12.40 11.15
CA VAL A 106 -2.31 -11.26 10.58
C VAL A 106 -2.28 -10.07 11.54
N ARG A 107 -2.52 -10.29 12.84
CA ARG A 107 -2.41 -9.25 13.87
C ARG A 107 -1.02 -8.62 13.92
N ARG A 108 0.03 -9.45 13.96
CA ARG A 108 1.43 -8.95 13.97
C ARG A 108 1.72 -8.12 12.72
N LEU A 109 1.26 -8.54 11.54
CA LEU A 109 1.43 -7.76 10.31
C LEU A 109 0.73 -6.40 10.42
N ALA A 110 -0.53 -6.39 10.85
CA ALA A 110 -1.30 -5.16 11.04
C ALA A 110 -0.59 -4.16 11.96
N GLN A 111 -0.09 -4.64 13.09
CA GLN A 111 0.60 -3.81 14.07
C GLN A 111 1.93 -3.26 13.54
N ARG A 112 2.70 -4.08 12.82
CA ARG A 112 3.94 -3.62 12.16
C ARG A 112 3.65 -2.54 11.12
N LEU A 113 2.69 -2.77 10.22
CA LEU A 113 2.31 -1.80 9.20
C LEU A 113 1.82 -0.47 9.81
N ALA A 114 1.01 -0.54 10.86
CA ALA A 114 0.57 0.65 11.58
C ALA A 114 1.77 1.39 12.22
N ALA A 115 2.69 0.67 12.86
CA ALA A 115 3.87 1.25 13.49
C ALA A 115 4.80 1.94 12.47
N VAL A 116 5.05 1.30 11.31
CA VAL A 116 5.80 1.88 10.20
C VAL A 116 5.15 3.19 9.71
N ALA A 117 3.82 3.26 9.73
CA ALA A 117 3.08 4.48 9.38
C ALA A 117 2.91 5.47 10.55
N GLY A 118 3.61 5.28 11.68
CA GLY A 118 3.53 6.17 12.85
C GLY A 118 2.17 6.16 13.54
N ARG A 119 1.45 5.04 13.46
CA ARG A 119 0.15 4.82 14.10
C ARG A 119 0.23 3.72 15.15
N ARG A 120 -0.60 3.85 16.18
CA ARG A 120 -0.73 2.88 17.27
C ARG A 120 -1.91 1.96 16.97
N LEU A 121 -1.68 0.65 17.02
CA LEU A 121 -2.69 -0.39 16.85
C LEU A 121 -2.51 -1.46 17.93
N ASP A 122 -3.41 -1.49 18.91
CA ASP A 122 -3.40 -2.43 20.03
C ASP A 122 -4.79 -2.59 20.63
N ASP A 123 -4.93 -3.31 21.73
CA ASP A 123 -6.25 -3.60 22.32
C ASP A 123 -6.93 -2.35 22.90
N ALA A 124 -6.17 -1.27 23.17
CA ALA A 124 -6.73 0.02 23.61
C ALA A 124 -7.11 0.92 22.41
N ARG A 125 -6.44 0.76 21.27
CA ARG A 125 -6.78 1.40 19.98
C ARG A 125 -6.93 0.32 18.90
N PRO A 126 -8.09 -0.36 18.83
CA PRO A 126 -8.27 -1.58 18.04
C PRO A 126 -8.48 -1.30 16.55
N TRP A 127 -8.27 -0.08 16.06
CA TRP A 127 -8.27 0.22 14.64
C TRP A 127 -7.26 1.33 14.32
N ALA A 128 -6.77 1.36 13.08
CA ALA A 128 -5.86 2.38 12.61
C ALA A 128 -6.08 2.66 11.12
N ASP A 129 -6.14 3.94 10.78
CA ASP A 129 -6.01 4.46 9.43
C ASP A 129 -4.64 5.12 9.27
N ALA A 130 -3.92 4.71 8.23
CA ALA A 130 -2.54 5.15 8.02
C ALA A 130 -2.16 5.18 6.54
N ARG A 131 -1.02 5.83 6.25
CA ARG A 131 -0.38 5.80 4.94
C ARG A 131 1.02 5.21 5.12
N LEU A 132 1.29 4.15 4.38
CA LEU A 132 2.60 3.52 4.34
C LEU A 132 3.58 4.42 3.56
N PRO A 133 4.90 4.23 3.73
CA PRO A 133 5.93 5.06 3.08
C PRO A 133 5.85 5.08 1.55
N ASP A 134 5.34 4.01 0.94
CA ASP A 134 5.09 3.88 -0.51
C ASP A 134 3.81 4.62 -0.97
N GLY A 135 3.04 5.19 -0.05
CA GLY A 135 1.78 5.87 -0.31
C GLY A 135 0.55 4.99 -0.14
N THR A 136 0.70 3.66 -0.01
CA THR A 136 -0.40 2.72 0.17
C THR A 136 -1.22 3.08 1.41
N ARG A 137 -2.55 3.16 1.26
CA ARG A 137 -3.45 3.44 2.38
C ARG A 137 -3.71 2.14 3.14
N LEU A 138 -3.53 2.17 4.45
CA LEU A 138 -3.81 1.08 5.36
C LEU A 138 -5.04 1.41 6.20
N HIS A 139 -6.00 0.49 6.24
CA HIS A 139 -6.99 0.38 7.29
C HIS A 139 -6.85 -0.98 7.97
N ALA A 140 -6.73 -0.99 9.30
CA ALA A 140 -6.60 -2.21 10.08
C ALA A 140 -7.56 -2.20 11.26
N VAL A 141 -8.15 -3.35 11.58
CA VAL A 141 -9.10 -3.52 12.70
C VAL A 141 -8.80 -4.82 13.44
N LEU A 142 -8.58 -4.72 14.76
CA LEU A 142 -8.35 -5.85 15.66
C LEU A 142 -9.66 -6.36 16.28
N PRO A 143 -9.70 -7.64 16.72
CA PRO A 143 -10.72 -8.10 17.65
C PRO A 143 -10.72 -7.26 18.95
N PRO A 144 -11.88 -7.09 19.62
CA PRO A 144 -13.17 -7.68 19.29
C PRO A 144 -13.98 -6.87 18.24
N VAL A 145 -13.50 -5.73 17.77
CA VAL A 145 -14.22 -4.91 16.77
C VAL A 145 -14.36 -5.67 15.45
N ALA A 146 -13.27 -6.28 14.99
CA ALA A 146 -13.33 -7.28 13.94
C ALA A 146 -13.66 -8.64 14.56
N VAL A 147 -14.87 -9.13 14.35
CA VAL A 147 -15.31 -10.43 14.88
C VAL A 147 -14.51 -11.55 14.20
N GLY A 148 -13.87 -12.39 15.01
CA GLY A 148 -13.13 -13.57 14.55
C GLY A 148 -11.62 -13.34 14.37
N CYS A 149 -11.20 -12.38 13.54
CA CYS A 149 -9.77 -12.12 13.34
C CYS A 149 -9.48 -10.66 12.98
N THR A 150 -8.20 -10.29 12.94
CA THR A 150 -7.77 -8.97 12.45
C THR A 150 -8.08 -8.81 10.96
N CYS A 151 -8.73 -7.70 10.61
CA CYS A 151 -9.01 -7.33 9.23
C CYS A 151 -8.00 -6.28 8.73
N LEU A 152 -7.56 -6.41 7.48
CA LEU A 152 -6.69 -5.46 6.78
C LEU A 152 -7.33 -5.03 5.46
N SER A 153 -7.23 -3.75 5.13
CA SER A 153 -7.48 -3.21 3.81
C SER A 153 -6.29 -2.35 3.41
N LEU A 154 -5.64 -2.73 2.31
CA LEU A 154 -4.52 -2.02 1.72
C LEU A 154 -4.94 -1.52 0.35
N ARG A 155 -4.95 -0.21 0.15
CA ARG A 155 -5.31 0.40 -1.13
C ARG A 155 -4.10 1.06 -1.75
N VAL A 156 -3.64 0.49 -2.86
CA VAL A 156 -2.41 0.89 -3.53
C VAL A 156 -2.62 2.22 -4.24
N VAL A 157 -1.69 3.14 -4.06
CA VAL A 157 -1.69 4.40 -4.82
C VAL A 157 -1.10 4.13 -6.19
N ARG A 158 -1.86 4.40 -7.24
CA ARG A 158 -1.34 4.27 -8.61
C ARG A 158 -0.24 5.31 -8.85
N PRO A 159 0.87 4.92 -9.50
CA PRO A 159 2.01 5.81 -9.71
C PRO A 159 1.73 6.95 -10.69
N ARG A 160 0.76 6.80 -11.59
CA ARG A 160 0.32 7.88 -12.50
C ARG A 160 -1.20 7.93 -12.64
N ALA A 161 -1.71 9.12 -12.92
CA ALA A 161 -3.09 9.30 -13.35
C ALA A 161 -3.30 8.71 -14.75
N PHE A 162 -4.54 8.30 -15.03
CA PHE A 162 -4.95 8.02 -16.40
C PHE A 162 -5.02 9.33 -17.19
N THR A 163 -4.67 9.27 -18.46
CA THR A 163 -4.99 10.34 -19.40
C THR A 163 -6.47 10.28 -19.78
N LEU A 164 -7.04 11.40 -20.20
CA LEU A 164 -8.41 11.42 -20.71
C LEU A 164 -8.59 10.45 -21.90
N GLY A 165 -7.56 10.29 -22.74
CA GLY A 165 -7.57 9.32 -23.85
C GLY A 165 -7.66 7.87 -23.39
N GLU A 166 -6.93 7.49 -22.34
CA GLU A 166 -7.03 6.15 -21.74
C GLU A 166 -8.42 5.89 -21.15
N LEU A 167 -9.05 6.91 -20.53
CA LEU A 167 -10.41 6.79 -20.00
C LEU A 167 -11.46 6.61 -21.11
N VAL A 168 -11.28 7.26 -22.27
CA VAL A 168 -12.12 7.04 -23.46
C VAL A 168 -11.91 5.62 -24.00
N ALA A 169 -10.66 5.17 -24.12
CA ALA A 169 -10.34 3.84 -24.60
C ALA A 169 -10.90 2.73 -23.69
N ALA A 170 -10.92 2.97 -22.37
CA ALA A 170 -11.52 2.09 -21.38
C ALA A 170 -13.07 2.18 -21.32
N GLY A 171 -13.71 3.03 -22.13
CA GLY A 171 -15.16 3.21 -22.13
C GLY A 171 -15.72 3.95 -20.91
N THR A 172 -14.86 4.54 -20.06
CA THR A 172 -15.28 5.35 -18.91
C THR A 172 -15.91 6.67 -19.36
N VAL A 173 -15.38 7.24 -20.46
CA VAL A 173 -15.94 8.44 -21.10
C VAL A 173 -16.59 8.03 -22.42
N PRO A 174 -17.87 8.37 -22.66
CA PRO A 174 -18.56 8.00 -23.89
C PRO A 174 -17.94 8.71 -25.11
N PRO A 175 -18.14 8.18 -26.33
CA PRO A 175 -17.63 8.81 -27.55
C PRO A 175 -18.04 10.30 -27.65
N GLY A 176 -17.06 11.19 -27.84
CA GLY A 176 -17.26 12.64 -27.93
C GLY A 176 -17.37 13.36 -26.58
N GLY A 177 -17.47 12.64 -25.46
CA GLY A 177 -17.48 13.23 -24.11
C GLY A 177 -16.16 13.94 -23.77
N ASP A 178 -15.05 13.49 -24.34
CA ASP A 178 -13.74 14.13 -24.21
C ASP A 178 -13.73 15.57 -24.76
N ARG A 179 -14.45 15.83 -25.86
CA ARG A 179 -14.57 17.18 -26.44
C ARG A 179 -15.31 18.12 -25.50
N VAL A 180 -16.39 17.62 -24.89
CA VAL A 180 -17.18 18.40 -23.91
C VAL A 180 -16.32 18.71 -22.70
N LEU A 181 -15.62 17.71 -22.16
CA LEU A 181 -14.75 17.88 -21.00
C LEU A 181 -13.61 18.87 -21.27
N ARG A 182 -12.98 18.84 -22.46
CA ARG A 182 -11.98 19.83 -22.87
C ARG A 182 -12.57 21.24 -22.96
N ALA A 183 -13.74 21.39 -23.60
CA ALA A 183 -14.40 22.67 -23.71
C ALA A 183 -14.78 23.26 -22.34
N LEU A 184 -15.16 22.43 -21.35
CA LEU A 184 -15.41 22.87 -19.98
C LEU A 184 -14.14 23.45 -19.32
N LEU A 185 -12.99 22.81 -19.55
CA LEU A 185 -11.69 23.26 -19.03
C LEU A 185 -11.23 24.55 -19.73
N ASP A 186 -11.29 24.59 -21.06
CA ASP A 186 -10.91 25.77 -21.86
C ASP A 186 -11.75 27.00 -21.50
N ALA A 187 -13.03 26.79 -21.19
CA ALA A 187 -13.95 27.84 -20.74
C ALA A 187 -13.81 28.17 -19.23
N ARG A 188 -12.94 27.47 -18.50
CA ARG A 188 -12.69 27.64 -17.04
C ARG A 188 -13.96 27.58 -16.20
N LEU A 189 -14.86 26.67 -16.56
CA LEU A 189 -16.12 26.51 -15.84
C LEU A 189 -15.90 25.76 -14.52
N SER A 190 -16.61 26.18 -13.48
CA SER A 190 -16.68 25.43 -12.22
C SER A 190 -17.58 24.22 -12.39
N PHE A 191 -17.10 23.02 -12.02
CA PHE A 191 -17.86 21.78 -12.13
C PHE A 191 -17.63 20.85 -10.94
N LEU A 192 -18.52 19.87 -10.79
CA LEU A 192 -18.44 18.81 -9.79
C LEU A 192 -18.48 17.45 -10.47
N VAL A 193 -17.57 16.55 -10.09
CA VAL A 193 -17.61 15.14 -10.49
C VAL A 193 -18.30 14.34 -9.38
N SER A 194 -19.50 13.84 -9.64
CA SER A 194 -20.32 13.09 -8.67
C SER A 194 -20.52 11.62 -9.08
N GLY A 195 -20.83 10.75 -8.11
CA GLY A 195 -20.99 9.30 -8.31
C GLY A 195 -20.74 8.50 -7.03
N GLY A 196 -21.09 7.21 -7.03
CA GLY A 196 -20.91 6.30 -5.90
C GLY A 196 -19.43 6.08 -5.51
N THR A 197 -19.19 5.50 -4.34
CA THR A 197 -17.85 5.06 -3.93
C THR A 197 -17.29 4.09 -4.97
N GLY A 198 -16.02 4.26 -5.35
CA GLY A 198 -15.38 3.41 -6.37
C GLY A 198 -15.76 3.72 -7.83
N SER A 199 -16.67 4.67 -8.11
CA SER A 199 -17.14 4.96 -9.48
C SER A 199 -16.13 5.71 -10.37
N GLY A 200 -14.87 5.83 -9.97
CA GLY A 200 -13.83 6.52 -10.76
C GLY A 200 -13.82 8.05 -10.70
N LYS A 201 -14.52 8.69 -9.75
CA LYS A 201 -14.57 10.17 -9.62
C LYS A 201 -13.18 10.82 -9.55
N THR A 202 -12.38 10.39 -8.58
CA THR A 202 -11.02 10.89 -8.37
C THR A 202 -10.13 10.62 -9.57
N THR A 203 -10.35 9.48 -10.25
CA THR A 203 -9.63 9.12 -11.48
C THR A 203 -9.93 10.09 -12.62
N LEU A 204 -11.22 10.38 -12.88
CA LEU A 204 -11.62 11.33 -13.91
C LEU A 204 -11.11 12.74 -13.58
N LEU A 205 -11.28 13.19 -12.34
CA LEU A 205 -10.79 14.50 -11.91
C LEU A 205 -9.26 14.62 -12.09
N SER A 206 -8.49 13.61 -11.69
CA SER A 206 -7.04 13.61 -11.86
C SER A 206 -6.62 13.67 -13.34
N ALA A 207 -7.37 13.02 -14.24
CA ALA A 207 -7.13 13.06 -15.68
C ALA A 207 -7.41 14.45 -16.27
N LEU A 208 -8.50 15.10 -15.83
CA LEU A 208 -8.86 16.45 -16.27
C LEU A 208 -7.88 17.51 -15.77
N LEU A 209 -7.41 17.38 -14.53
CA LEU A 209 -6.41 18.29 -13.97
C LEU A 209 -5.06 18.21 -14.71
N GLY A 210 -4.73 17.07 -15.32
CA GLY A 210 -3.55 16.95 -16.19
C GLY A 210 -3.70 17.62 -17.57
N LEU A 211 -4.90 18.11 -17.92
CA LEU A 211 -5.13 18.86 -19.16
C LEU A 211 -5.07 20.38 -18.95
N VAL A 212 -4.94 20.84 -17.70
CA VAL A 212 -4.81 22.26 -17.37
C VAL A 212 -3.51 22.81 -17.99
N GLY A 213 -3.57 24.05 -18.50
CA GLY A 213 -2.44 24.69 -19.17
C GLY A 213 -1.22 24.83 -18.24
N PRO A 214 0.02 24.62 -18.73
CA PRO A 214 1.23 24.59 -17.90
C PRO A 214 1.58 25.94 -17.25
N ASP A 215 0.96 27.03 -17.71
CA ASP A 215 1.05 28.39 -17.19
C ASP A 215 0.07 28.66 -16.03
N GLU A 216 -0.83 27.72 -15.73
CA GLU A 216 -1.78 27.83 -14.64
C GLU A 216 -1.23 27.22 -13.34
N ARG A 217 -1.87 27.52 -12.20
CA ARG A 217 -1.51 26.95 -10.89
C ARG A 217 -2.66 26.14 -10.35
N ILE A 218 -2.39 24.88 -10.02
CA ILE A 218 -3.37 23.99 -9.37
C ILE A 218 -3.12 23.97 -7.87
N VAL A 219 -4.17 24.19 -7.07
CA VAL A 219 -4.16 23.98 -5.62
C VAL A 219 -5.11 22.83 -5.29
N LEU A 220 -4.57 21.75 -4.74
CA LEU A 220 -5.32 20.57 -4.31
C LEU A 220 -5.44 20.61 -2.80
N ALA A 221 -6.67 20.50 -2.30
CA ALA A 221 -6.96 20.33 -0.87
C ALA A 221 -7.75 19.04 -0.71
N GLU A 222 -7.16 18.05 -0.06
CA GLU A 222 -7.72 16.71 0.09
C GLU A 222 -7.72 16.27 1.55
N ASP A 223 -8.74 15.53 1.99
CA ASP A 223 -8.68 14.87 3.30
C ASP A 223 -7.60 13.78 3.34
N SER A 224 -7.43 13.11 2.21
CA SER A 224 -6.37 12.16 1.98
C SER A 224 -5.87 12.35 0.57
N ALA A 225 -4.60 12.69 0.43
CA ALA A 225 -4.02 13.08 -0.84
C ALA A 225 -4.00 11.90 -1.84
N GLU A 226 -4.90 11.89 -2.82
CA GLU A 226 -5.03 10.86 -3.86
C GLU A 226 -4.67 11.42 -5.24
N LEU A 227 -4.95 12.70 -5.49
CA LEU A 227 -4.74 13.34 -6.78
C LEU A 227 -3.25 13.56 -7.08
N ARG A 228 -2.85 13.14 -8.28
CA ARG A 228 -1.49 13.26 -8.85
C ARG A 228 -1.57 13.66 -10.33
N PRO A 229 -2.10 14.85 -10.67
CA PRO A 229 -2.13 15.30 -12.04
C PRO A 229 -0.70 15.49 -12.57
N ASP A 230 -0.49 15.15 -13.84
CA ASP A 230 0.75 15.44 -14.55
C ASP A 230 0.75 16.92 -14.95
N HIS A 231 1.26 17.78 -14.07
CA HIS A 231 1.23 19.23 -14.24
C HIS A 231 2.44 19.89 -13.55
N PRO A 232 3.13 20.86 -14.19
CA PRO A 232 4.38 21.42 -13.66
C PRO A 232 4.22 22.23 -12.37
N HIS A 233 3.05 22.85 -12.16
CA HIS A 233 2.79 23.70 -11.00
C HIS A 233 1.59 23.22 -10.16
N VAL A 234 1.82 22.29 -9.23
CA VAL A 234 0.79 21.76 -8.32
C VAL A 234 1.16 21.99 -6.86
N VAL A 235 0.29 22.66 -6.11
CA VAL A 235 0.37 22.78 -4.65
C VAL A 235 -0.60 21.78 -4.03
N ARG A 236 -0.09 20.90 -3.16
CA ARG A 236 -0.87 19.83 -2.54
C ARG A 236 -1.00 20.08 -1.04
N LEU A 237 -2.23 20.21 -0.58
CA LEU A 237 -2.60 20.41 0.81
C LEU A 237 -3.39 19.17 1.25
N GLU A 238 -3.05 18.64 2.42
CA GLU A 238 -3.76 17.51 3.03
C GLU A 238 -4.27 17.95 4.40
N THR A 239 -5.44 17.48 4.81
CA THR A 239 -5.93 17.78 6.15
C THR A 239 -5.02 17.15 7.20
N ARG A 240 -4.84 17.85 8.31
CA ARG A 240 -4.08 17.36 9.45
C ARG A 240 -5.05 16.71 10.43
N PRO A 241 -5.00 15.37 10.62
CA PRO A 241 -5.80 14.75 11.66
C PRO A 241 -5.26 15.19 13.03
N ALA A 242 -6.16 15.22 14.03
CA ALA A 242 -5.80 15.51 15.40
C ALA A 242 -4.64 14.62 15.88
N ASN A 243 -3.70 15.23 16.61
CA ASN A 243 -2.62 14.52 17.27
C ASN A 243 -3.15 13.63 18.40
N GLN A 244 -2.26 12.92 19.10
CA GLN A 244 -2.66 12.03 20.21
C GLN A 244 -3.36 12.77 21.36
N GLU A 245 -3.27 14.09 21.41
CA GLU A 245 -3.85 14.99 22.41
C GLU A 245 -5.16 15.64 21.92
N GLY A 246 -5.64 15.30 20.73
CA GLY A 246 -6.88 15.84 20.16
C GLY A 246 -6.74 17.20 19.47
N ALA A 247 -5.52 17.74 19.33
CA ALA A 247 -5.26 19.00 18.64
C ALA A 247 -4.85 18.77 17.17
N GLY A 248 -5.54 19.43 16.24
CA GLY A 248 -5.33 19.31 14.78
C GLY A 248 -5.94 20.47 14.03
#